data_AF-A0A9D7KKT3-F1
#
_entry.id   AF-A0A9D7KKT3-F1
#
_cell.length_a   1.000
_cell.length_b   1.000
_cell.length_c   1.000
_cell.angle_alpha   90.00
_cell.angle_beta   90.00
_cell.angle_gamma   90.00
#
_symmetry.space_group_name_H-M   'P 1'
#
loop_
_entity.id
_entity.type
_entity.pdbx_description
1 polymer ?
#
loop_
_entity_poly.entity_id
_entity_poly.type
_entity_poly.pdbx_seq_one_letter_code
_entity_poly.pdbx_strand_id
1 'polypeptide(L)'
;MKYLGSPWLQSFRPDYGPAYWPWYILQGSSDISVWQNAKSKLQTHHPRLSVLYFSDVDHYGHEGNWDVYTRSIAVADSIVNLLWNFVQADPVYKDKTTILVTNDHGRHLDGVSTGFVGHGDGCFGCRRIMLFAIGADVKKGIHTNTKRYIPDIVPTIGKILNFPTPVVSGTSMNEILNPTTDITDSEIPSNFSLNQNYPNPFNPTTVIGFDLPVDGNVSLKVFNMMGEEVGELVNEYRSAGKHQVGFDASGIPSGVYFYRLESGSHRSIKKMLLIK
;
A
#
# COMPACT_ATOMS: atom_id res chain seq x y z
N MET A 1 -7.71 21.54 2.91
CA MET A 1 -6.48 21.04 2.25
C MET A 1 -5.73 20.21 3.27
N LYS A 2 -5.61 18.89 3.07
CA LYS A 2 -4.72 18.07 3.88
C LYS A 2 -3.30 18.53 3.52
N TYR A 3 -2.57 19.01 4.52
CA TYR A 3 -1.13 19.18 4.46
C TYR A 3 -0.52 17.88 3.91
N LEU A 4 -0.10 17.88 2.64
CA LEU A 4 0.79 16.85 2.11
C LEU A 4 2.18 17.23 2.60
N GLY A 5 2.50 16.76 3.80
CA GLY A 5 3.84 16.91 4.37
C GLY A 5 4.85 16.25 3.44
N SER A 6 5.73 17.07 2.88
CA SER A 6 7.17 16.84 2.71
C SER A 6 7.62 15.38 2.47
N PRO A 7 8.29 15.06 1.34
CA PRO A 7 8.94 13.77 1.11
C PRO A 7 10.12 13.46 2.07
N TRP A 8 10.35 14.32 3.08
CA TRP A 8 11.50 14.29 3.99
C TRP A 8 11.22 13.67 5.37
N LEU A 9 10.08 13.00 5.59
CA LEU A 9 9.79 12.36 6.87
C LEU A 9 10.02 10.84 6.83
N GLN A 10 10.63 10.35 7.91
CA GLN A 10 10.61 8.95 8.37
C GLN A 10 9.19 8.39 8.21
N SER A 11 9.05 7.07 7.98
CA SER A 11 7.75 6.37 7.90
C SER A 11 6.69 7.11 8.72
N PHE A 12 5.59 7.54 8.07
CA PHE A 12 4.49 8.29 8.71
C PHE A 12 3.85 7.56 9.92
N ARG A 13 4.34 6.35 10.19
CA ARG A 13 4.12 5.48 11.34
C ARG A 13 5.44 5.36 12.13
N PRO A 14 5.64 6.20 13.16
CA PRO A 14 6.81 6.14 14.04
C PRO A 14 6.97 4.77 14.73
N ASP A 15 5.86 4.04 14.87
CA ASP A 15 5.76 2.71 15.48
C ASP A 15 6.41 1.58 14.67
N TYR A 16 6.64 1.75 13.37
CA TYR A 16 7.44 0.79 12.60
C TYR A 16 8.94 0.91 12.90
N GLY A 17 9.43 2.09 13.31
CA GLY A 17 10.84 2.31 13.63
C GLY A 17 11.79 2.29 12.41
N PRO A 18 13.09 2.53 12.63
CA PRO A 18 14.07 2.75 11.56
C PRO A 18 14.30 1.55 10.62
N ALA A 19 14.03 0.33 11.08
CA ALA A 19 14.21 -0.90 10.29
C ALA A 19 13.23 -1.00 9.10
N TYR A 20 12.15 -0.21 9.11
CA TYR A 20 11.14 -0.17 8.06
C TYR A 20 11.23 1.09 7.21
N TRP A 21 12.25 1.93 7.43
CA TRP A 21 12.48 3.06 6.55
C TRP A 21 12.95 2.54 5.20
N PRO A 22 12.40 3.07 4.08
CA PRO A 22 12.95 2.75 2.78
C PRO A 22 14.41 3.20 2.75
N TRP A 23 15.28 2.39 2.14
CA TRP A 23 16.62 2.86 1.87
C TRP A 23 16.55 3.93 0.79
N TYR A 24 16.59 5.18 1.22
CA TYR A 24 16.42 6.34 0.35
C TYR A 24 17.75 6.69 -0.31
N ILE A 25 17.76 6.72 -1.64
CA ILE A 25 18.94 7.03 -2.43
C ILE A 25 18.59 8.18 -3.37
N LEU A 26 18.85 9.41 -2.93
CA LEU A 26 18.80 10.60 -3.78
C LEU A 26 20.05 10.66 -4.63
N GLN A 27 20.00 10.08 -5.82
CA GLN A 27 21.05 10.29 -6.80
C GLN A 27 20.43 10.42 -8.19
N GLY A 28 20.56 11.61 -8.77
CA GLY A 28 20.21 11.88 -10.16
C GLY A 28 19.74 13.31 -10.38
N SER A 29 20.06 13.86 -11.54
CA SER A 29 19.57 15.15 -12.04
C SER A 29 18.57 15.01 -13.19
N SER A 30 18.25 13.77 -13.57
CA SER A 30 17.32 13.39 -14.64
C SER A 30 16.85 11.95 -14.47
N ASP A 31 15.77 11.56 -15.14
CA ASP A 31 15.21 10.21 -15.11
C ASP A 31 16.24 9.15 -15.56
N ILE A 32 17.08 9.49 -16.53
CA ILE A 32 18.16 8.62 -17.02
C ILE A 32 19.18 8.34 -15.91
N SER A 33 19.58 9.37 -15.17
CA SER A 33 20.53 9.19 -14.06
C SER A 33 19.92 8.41 -12.90
N VAL A 34 18.63 8.63 -12.59
CA VAL A 34 17.89 7.82 -11.63
C VAL A 34 17.88 6.36 -12.05
N TRP A 35 17.59 6.08 -13.33
CA TRP A 35 17.62 4.71 -13.87
C TRP A 35 19.01 4.06 -13.74
N GLN A 36 20.08 4.78 -14.07
CA GLN A 36 21.45 4.25 -13.95
C GLN A 36 21.80 3.87 -12.50
N ASN A 37 21.40 4.71 -11.55
CA ASN A 37 21.60 4.45 -10.13
C ASN A 37 20.74 3.27 -9.65
N ALA A 38 19.45 3.25 -10.02
CA ALA A 38 18.55 2.15 -9.70
C ALA A 38 19.07 0.81 -10.23
N LYS A 39 19.53 0.77 -11.49
CA LYS A 39 20.13 -0.42 -12.10
C LYS A 39 21.30 -0.96 -11.26
N SER A 40 22.23 -0.10 -10.85
CA SER A 40 23.37 -0.50 -10.01
C SER A 40 22.91 -1.12 -8.67
N LYS A 41 21.88 -0.54 -8.04
CA LYS A 41 21.36 -1.04 -6.76
C LYS A 41 20.59 -2.34 -6.91
N LEU A 42 19.77 -2.46 -7.96
CA LEU A 42 19.06 -3.69 -8.30
C LEU A 42 20.01 -4.85 -8.57
N GLN A 43 21.15 -4.58 -9.22
CA GLN A 43 22.21 -5.57 -9.47
C GLN A 43 22.98 -5.99 -8.22
N THR A 44 23.16 -5.07 -7.28
CA THR A 44 24.01 -5.30 -6.10
C THR A 44 23.25 -5.95 -4.95
N HIS A 45 21.98 -5.57 -4.74
CA HIS A 45 21.24 -5.92 -3.52
C HIS A 45 20.07 -6.87 -3.75
N HIS A 46 19.66 -7.06 -5.00
CA HIS A 46 18.52 -7.91 -5.37
C HIS A 46 17.26 -7.72 -4.50
N PRO A 47 16.80 -6.48 -4.25
CA PRO A 47 15.67 -6.24 -3.35
C PRO A 47 14.38 -6.91 -3.85
N ARG A 48 13.55 -7.35 -2.90
CA ARG A 48 12.22 -7.94 -3.18
C ARG A 48 11.14 -6.91 -3.54
N LEU A 49 11.37 -5.64 -3.21
CA LEU A 49 10.51 -4.52 -3.53
C LEU A 49 11.39 -3.29 -3.79
N SER A 50 11.10 -2.56 -4.86
CA SER A 50 11.75 -1.30 -5.18
C SER A 50 10.75 -0.33 -5.77
N VAL A 51 10.90 0.95 -5.44
CA VAL A 51 10.10 2.04 -5.98
C VAL A 51 11.05 3.01 -6.67
N LEU A 52 10.84 3.25 -7.95
CA LEU A 52 11.60 4.19 -8.75
C LEU A 52 10.70 5.40 -9.01
N TYR A 53 11.24 6.60 -8.81
CA TYR A 53 10.54 7.85 -9.01
C TYR A 53 11.24 8.66 -10.10
N PHE A 54 10.46 9.13 -11.07
CA PHE A 54 10.91 9.83 -12.26
C PHE A 54 10.17 11.17 -12.34
N SER A 55 10.91 12.28 -12.36
CA SER A 55 10.37 13.64 -12.23
C SER A 55 10.37 14.44 -13.52
N ASP A 56 11.13 14.01 -14.54
CA ASP A 56 11.37 14.85 -15.71
C ASP A 56 10.06 15.18 -16.44
N VAL A 57 9.14 14.22 -16.55
CA VAL A 57 7.82 14.44 -17.17
C VAL A 57 7.02 15.53 -16.45
N ASP A 58 7.13 15.60 -15.12
CA ASP A 58 6.46 16.65 -14.35
C ASP A 58 7.15 18.02 -14.56
N HIS A 59 8.47 18.02 -14.38
CA HIS A 59 9.32 19.19 -14.53
C HIS A 59 9.14 19.85 -15.91
N TYR A 60 9.30 19.08 -16.99
CA TYR A 60 9.25 19.62 -18.35
C TYR A 60 7.84 20.03 -18.80
N GLY A 61 6.79 19.44 -18.23
CA GLY A 61 5.45 19.96 -18.54
C GLY A 61 5.21 21.32 -17.89
N HIS A 62 5.78 21.61 -16.71
CA HIS A 62 5.72 22.95 -16.11
C HIS A 62 6.48 24.02 -16.91
N GLU A 63 7.50 23.65 -17.69
CA GLU A 63 8.20 24.58 -18.58
C GLU A 63 7.33 25.07 -19.76
N GLY A 64 6.22 24.39 -20.05
CA GLY A 64 5.29 24.76 -21.12
C GLY A 64 5.83 24.56 -22.54
N ASN A 65 6.89 23.76 -22.70
CA ASN A 65 7.38 23.34 -24.01
C ASN A 65 6.81 21.96 -24.36
N TRP A 66 5.90 21.92 -25.33
CA TRP A 66 5.22 20.69 -25.76
C TRP A 66 6.17 19.61 -26.30
N ASP A 67 7.17 20.01 -27.09
CA ASP A 67 8.11 19.07 -27.71
C ASP A 67 9.04 18.43 -26.67
N VAL A 68 9.48 19.21 -25.69
CA VAL A 68 10.29 18.71 -24.57
C VAL A 68 9.44 17.84 -23.65
N TYR A 69 8.21 18.26 -23.33
CA TYR A 69 7.27 17.48 -22.53
C TYR A 69 6.99 16.11 -23.16
N THR A 70 6.60 16.06 -24.43
CA THR A 70 6.33 14.77 -25.11
C THR A 70 7.58 13.91 -25.28
N ARG A 71 8.75 14.53 -25.49
CA ARG A 71 10.03 13.80 -25.49
C ARG A 71 10.35 13.19 -24.12
N SER A 72 10.07 13.90 -23.02
CA SER A 72 10.28 13.37 -21.68
C SER A 72 9.39 12.16 -21.39
N ILE A 73 8.14 12.16 -21.88
CA ILE A 73 7.25 10.98 -21.81
C ILE A 73 7.87 9.79 -22.56
N ALA A 74 8.40 10.01 -23.77
CA ALA A 74 9.06 8.96 -24.55
C ALA A 74 10.34 8.43 -23.87
N VAL A 75 11.07 9.28 -23.16
CA VAL A 75 12.23 8.86 -22.35
C VAL A 75 11.78 7.98 -21.18
N ALA A 76 10.74 8.38 -20.44
CA ALA A 76 10.18 7.57 -19.35
C ALA A 76 9.70 6.19 -19.84
N ASP A 77 8.99 6.15 -20.97
CA ASP A 77 8.57 4.90 -21.62
C ASP A 77 9.78 4.00 -22.01
N SER A 78 10.82 4.61 -22.58
CA SER A 78 12.05 3.90 -22.92
C SER A 78 12.74 3.30 -21.69
N ILE A 79 12.72 4.00 -20.54
CA ILE A 79 13.26 3.49 -19.28
C ILE A 79 12.45 2.28 -18.79
N VAL A 80 11.13 2.26 -18.95
CA VAL A 80 10.31 1.07 -18.61
C VAL A 80 10.75 -0.14 -19.43
N ASN A 81 11.01 0.04 -20.73
CA ASN A 81 11.54 -1.03 -21.58
C ASN A 81 12.96 -1.48 -21.14
N LEU A 82 13.84 -0.54 -20.78
CA LEU A 82 15.17 -0.87 -20.25
C LEU A 82 15.08 -1.66 -18.93
N LEU A 83 14.17 -1.27 -18.03
CA LEU A 83 13.92 -1.97 -16.77
C LEU A 83 13.40 -3.39 -17.02
N TRP A 84 12.45 -3.55 -17.94
CA TRP A 84 11.94 -4.87 -18.31
C TRP A 84 13.05 -5.77 -18.85
N ASN A 85 13.86 -5.28 -19.81
CA ASN A 85 14.97 -6.05 -20.36
C ASN A 85 16.02 -6.40 -19.30
N PHE A 86 16.30 -5.48 -18.36
CA PHE A 86 17.16 -5.74 -17.22
C PHE A 86 16.63 -6.87 -16.33
N VAL A 87 15.35 -6.79 -15.94
CA VAL A 87 14.66 -7.81 -15.13
C VAL A 87 14.70 -9.18 -15.80
N GLN A 88 14.47 -9.24 -17.12
CA GLN A 88 14.47 -10.50 -17.86
C GLN A 88 15.88 -11.07 -18.10
N ALA A 89 16.93 -10.25 -18.00
CA ALA A 89 18.31 -10.68 -18.16
C ALA A 89 18.93 -11.23 -16.85
N ASP A 90 18.37 -10.89 -15.68
CA ASP A 90 18.88 -11.32 -14.38
C ASP A 90 18.16 -12.59 -13.88
N PRO A 91 18.87 -13.70 -13.62
CA PRO A 91 18.25 -14.96 -13.16
C PRO A 91 17.48 -14.87 -11.83
N VAL A 92 17.78 -13.86 -11.00
CA VAL A 92 17.07 -13.63 -9.73
C VAL A 92 15.68 -13.07 -10.00
N TYR A 93 15.56 -12.16 -10.97
CA TYR A 93 14.31 -11.44 -11.26
C TYR A 93 13.47 -12.06 -12.38
N LYS A 94 14.13 -12.68 -13.36
CA LYS A 94 13.51 -13.24 -14.55
C LYS A 94 12.36 -14.17 -14.19
N ASP A 95 11.22 -13.96 -14.86
CA ASP A 95 9.97 -14.70 -14.68
C ASP A 95 9.38 -14.71 -13.25
N LYS A 96 9.90 -13.86 -12.35
CA LYS A 96 9.48 -13.76 -10.93
C LYS A 96 9.08 -12.35 -10.51
N THR A 97 9.25 -11.38 -11.39
CA THR A 97 9.10 -9.96 -11.07
C THR A 97 7.90 -9.39 -11.82
N THR A 98 7.13 -8.56 -11.11
CA THR A 98 6.05 -7.76 -11.67
C THR A 98 6.40 -6.27 -11.56
N ILE A 99 6.27 -5.55 -12.67
CA ILE A 99 6.48 -4.10 -12.77
C ILE A 99 5.10 -3.45 -12.86
N LEU A 100 4.84 -2.49 -11.97
CA LEU A 100 3.70 -1.58 -12.03
C LEU A 100 4.22 -0.18 -12.36
N VAL A 101 3.68 0.45 -13.40
CA VAL A 101 4.03 1.81 -13.84
C VAL A 101 2.79 2.68 -13.73
N THR A 102 2.90 3.79 -13.01
CA THR A 102 1.82 4.75 -12.80
C THR A 102 2.40 6.15 -12.54
N ASN A 103 1.51 7.11 -12.34
CA ASN A 103 1.79 8.48 -11.96
C ASN A 103 0.84 8.92 -10.85
N ASP A 104 1.26 9.90 -10.07
CA ASP A 104 0.53 10.44 -8.93
C ASP A 104 -0.58 11.43 -9.32
N HIS A 105 -0.40 12.15 -10.44
CA HIS A 105 -1.44 13.01 -11.00
C HIS A 105 -1.32 13.18 -12.51
N GLY A 106 -2.44 13.50 -13.15
CA GLY A 106 -2.47 13.97 -14.54
C GLY A 106 -2.21 15.48 -14.63
N ARG A 107 -2.70 16.08 -15.72
CA ARG A 107 -2.54 17.51 -16.04
C ARG A 107 -3.86 18.12 -16.49
N HIS A 108 -4.00 19.45 -16.50
CA HIS A 108 -5.20 20.04 -17.08
C HIS A 108 -5.33 19.67 -18.58
N LEU A 109 -6.58 19.55 -19.04
CA LEU A 109 -6.87 19.34 -20.45
C LEU A 109 -6.76 20.64 -21.26
N ASP A 110 -6.72 20.52 -22.57
CA ASP A 110 -6.77 21.68 -23.47
C ASP A 110 -7.99 22.56 -23.16
N GLY A 111 -7.76 23.86 -23.03
CA GLY A 111 -8.79 24.84 -22.68
C GLY A 111 -9.20 24.84 -21.20
N VAL A 112 -8.58 24.04 -20.34
CA VAL A 112 -8.80 24.05 -18.89
C VAL A 112 -7.62 24.70 -18.18
N SER A 113 -7.86 25.77 -17.42
CA SER A 113 -6.83 26.43 -16.58
C SER A 113 -5.57 26.78 -17.41
N THR A 114 -4.39 26.29 -17.00
CA THR A 114 -3.11 26.50 -17.69
C THR A 114 -2.79 25.44 -18.75
N GLY A 115 -3.75 24.60 -19.13
CA GLY A 115 -3.52 23.44 -19.99
C GLY A 115 -2.50 22.46 -19.38
N PHE A 116 -1.74 21.78 -20.22
CA PHE A 116 -0.72 20.82 -19.75
C PHE A 116 0.39 21.44 -18.88
N VAL A 117 0.45 22.76 -18.72
CA VAL A 117 1.46 23.37 -17.83
C VAL A 117 1.13 23.14 -16.37
N GLY A 118 -0.14 22.97 -16.01
CA GLY A 118 -0.57 22.86 -14.61
C GLY A 118 -1.27 21.57 -14.25
N HIS A 119 -1.37 21.39 -12.94
CA HIS A 119 -2.17 20.37 -12.29
C HIS A 119 -2.52 20.84 -10.85
N GLY A 120 -3.24 20.00 -10.09
CA GLY A 120 -3.45 20.19 -8.65
C GLY A 120 -4.77 20.85 -8.24
N ASP A 121 -5.57 21.33 -9.19
CA ASP A 121 -6.91 21.89 -8.94
C ASP A 121 -8.01 20.84 -8.74
N GLY A 122 -7.65 19.56 -8.95
CA GLY A 122 -8.58 18.44 -8.84
C GLY A 122 -9.57 18.33 -9.99
N CYS A 123 -9.34 18.96 -11.15
CA CYS A 123 -10.15 18.76 -12.36
C CYS A 123 -9.99 17.33 -12.91
N PHE A 124 -10.81 16.98 -13.90
CA PHE A 124 -10.80 15.63 -14.51
C PHE A 124 -9.42 15.25 -15.07
N GLY A 125 -8.76 16.16 -15.78
CA GLY A 125 -7.41 15.92 -16.33
C GLY A 125 -6.38 15.64 -15.23
N CYS A 126 -6.38 16.44 -14.16
CA CYS A 126 -5.49 16.26 -12.99
C CYS A 126 -5.69 14.92 -12.29
N ARG A 127 -6.90 14.36 -12.30
CA ARG A 127 -7.21 13.07 -11.66
C ARG A 127 -7.03 11.88 -12.60
N ARG A 128 -6.76 12.11 -13.88
CA ARG A 128 -6.58 11.05 -14.87
C ARG A 128 -5.13 10.58 -14.84
N ILE A 129 -4.92 9.40 -14.28
CA ILE A 129 -3.63 8.72 -14.20
C ILE A 129 -3.63 7.45 -15.05
N MET A 130 -2.46 6.90 -15.31
CA MET A 130 -2.29 5.62 -15.99
C MET A 130 -1.90 4.50 -15.02
N LEU A 131 -2.22 3.26 -15.38
CA LEU A 131 -1.62 2.09 -14.79
C LEU A 131 -1.23 1.13 -15.92
N PHE A 132 0.04 0.78 -15.97
CA PHE A 132 0.57 -0.29 -16.80
C PHE A 132 1.19 -1.35 -15.89
N ALA A 133 0.96 -2.62 -16.21
CA ALA A 133 1.46 -3.74 -15.42
C ALA A 133 2.00 -4.84 -16.34
N ILE A 134 3.18 -5.36 -16.02
CA ILE A 134 3.83 -6.45 -16.77
C ILE A 134 4.62 -7.35 -15.83
N GLY A 135 4.56 -8.66 -16.02
CA GLY A 135 5.39 -9.61 -15.27
C GLY A 135 4.69 -10.89 -14.86
N ALA A 136 5.24 -11.54 -13.83
CA ALA A 136 4.88 -12.89 -13.40
C ALA A 136 3.46 -13.01 -12.83
N ASP A 137 2.99 -11.98 -12.15
CA ASP A 137 1.78 -12.04 -11.32
C ASP A 137 0.55 -11.45 -12.01
N VAL A 138 0.70 -10.93 -13.22
CA VAL A 138 -0.37 -10.23 -13.94
C VAL A 138 -0.79 -10.96 -15.21
N LYS A 139 -2.08 -10.84 -15.53
CA LYS A 139 -2.67 -11.40 -16.76
C LYS A 139 -2.10 -10.70 -17.98
N LYS A 140 -1.82 -11.47 -19.04
CA LYS A 140 -1.33 -10.94 -20.32
C LYS A 140 -2.49 -10.43 -21.18
N GLY A 141 -2.28 -9.31 -21.87
CA GLY A 141 -3.21 -8.79 -22.89
C GLY A 141 -4.54 -8.26 -22.35
N ILE A 142 -4.62 -7.93 -21.05
CA ILE A 142 -5.82 -7.38 -20.45
C ILE A 142 -5.83 -5.87 -20.55
N HIS A 143 -6.96 -5.33 -21.03
CA HIS A 143 -7.33 -3.93 -20.89
C HIS A 143 -8.58 -3.87 -20.01
N THR A 144 -8.55 -3.05 -18.95
CA THR A 144 -9.66 -2.90 -18.02
C THR A 144 -10.13 -1.45 -17.96
N ASN A 145 -11.44 -1.26 -17.88
CA ASN A 145 -12.07 0.03 -17.62
C ASN A 145 -12.52 0.17 -16.16
N THR A 146 -12.17 -0.79 -15.30
CA THR A 146 -12.45 -0.73 -13.87
C THR A 146 -11.81 0.53 -13.28
N LYS A 147 -12.61 1.34 -12.60
CA LYS A 147 -12.14 2.55 -11.96
C LYS A 147 -11.26 2.20 -10.76
N ARG A 148 -10.03 2.70 -10.76
CA ARG A 148 -9.04 2.51 -9.70
C ARG A 148 -8.45 3.83 -9.24
N TYR A 149 -7.84 3.81 -8.06
CA TYR A 149 -7.22 4.96 -7.43
C TYR A 149 -5.83 4.58 -6.88
N ILE A 150 -4.96 5.58 -6.67
CA ILE A 150 -3.60 5.36 -6.12
C ILE A 150 -3.58 4.48 -4.85
N PRO A 151 -4.52 4.61 -3.89
CA PRO A 151 -4.55 3.73 -2.72
C PRO A 151 -4.70 2.24 -3.03
N ASP A 152 -5.18 1.85 -4.21
CA ASP A 152 -5.33 0.45 -4.64
C ASP A 152 -3.98 -0.23 -4.96
N ILE A 153 -2.91 0.55 -5.19
CA ILE A 153 -1.58 0.02 -5.55
C ILE A 153 -0.98 -0.79 -4.40
N VAL A 154 -1.02 -0.25 -3.18
CA VAL A 154 -0.40 -0.88 -2.00
C VAL A 154 -1.01 -2.26 -1.68
N PRO A 155 -2.35 -2.43 -1.55
CA PRO A 155 -2.93 -3.76 -1.34
C PRO A 155 -2.72 -4.70 -2.54
N THR A 156 -2.55 -4.18 -3.75
CA THR A 156 -2.17 -5.00 -4.91
C THR A 156 -0.74 -5.54 -4.77
N ILE A 157 0.23 -4.69 -4.41
CA ILE A 157 1.61 -5.11 -4.11
C ILE A 157 1.64 -6.09 -2.93
N GLY A 158 0.86 -5.82 -1.88
CA GLY A 158 0.72 -6.72 -0.72
C GLY A 158 0.25 -8.11 -1.12
N LYS A 159 -0.70 -8.20 -2.07
CA LYS A 159 -1.16 -9.49 -2.62
C LYS A 159 -0.07 -10.17 -3.46
N ILE A 160 0.61 -9.44 -4.34
CA ILE A 160 1.72 -9.97 -5.17
C ILE A 160 2.86 -10.52 -4.30
N LEU A 161 3.27 -9.77 -3.27
CA LEU A 161 4.41 -10.12 -2.43
C LEU A 161 4.03 -10.92 -1.17
N ASN A 162 2.74 -11.26 -1.02
CA ASN A 162 2.18 -11.99 0.10
C ASN A 162 2.52 -11.39 1.48
N PHE A 163 2.28 -10.09 1.67
CA PHE A 163 2.38 -9.43 2.96
C PHE A 163 1.08 -8.67 3.32
N PRO A 164 0.73 -8.60 4.62
CA PRO A 164 -0.52 -7.98 5.04
C PRO A 164 -0.46 -6.45 4.88
N THR A 165 -1.60 -5.86 4.48
CA THR A 165 -1.75 -4.41 4.32
C THR A 165 -2.91 -3.88 5.21
N PRO A 166 -2.84 -4.04 6.54
CA PRO A 166 -4.00 -3.83 7.42
C PRO A 166 -4.43 -2.36 7.59
N VAL A 167 -3.61 -1.41 7.12
CA VAL A 167 -3.78 0.03 7.35
C VAL A 167 -3.93 0.83 6.05
N VAL A 168 -4.31 0.16 4.95
CA VAL A 168 -4.53 0.81 3.65
C VAL A 168 -6.01 1.11 3.43
N SER A 169 -6.30 2.17 2.68
CA SER A 169 -7.68 2.58 2.33
C SER A 169 -8.14 2.09 0.96
N GLY A 170 -7.25 1.52 0.14
CA GLY A 170 -7.58 0.97 -1.17
C GLY A 170 -7.91 -0.52 -1.13
N THR A 171 -8.19 -1.07 -2.31
CA THR A 171 -8.51 -2.49 -2.54
C THR A 171 -7.57 -3.10 -3.58
N SER A 172 -7.30 -4.40 -3.47
CA SER A 172 -6.43 -5.08 -4.43
C SER A 172 -7.07 -5.15 -5.83
N MET A 173 -6.28 -4.93 -6.87
CA MET A 173 -6.70 -4.97 -8.28
C MET A 173 -6.74 -6.40 -8.82
N ASN A 174 -7.63 -7.23 -8.28
CA ASN A 174 -7.75 -8.66 -8.63
C ASN A 174 -7.99 -8.93 -10.12
N GLU A 175 -8.61 -7.98 -10.83
CA GLU A 175 -8.91 -8.09 -12.25
C GLU A 175 -7.65 -8.18 -13.12
N ILE A 176 -6.54 -7.56 -12.72
CA ILE A 176 -5.27 -7.61 -13.46
C ILE A 176 -4.35 -8.76 -13.03
N LEU A 177 -4.58 -9.35 -11.85
CA LEU A 177 -3.72 -10.41 -11.32
C LEU A 177 -4.05 -11.77 -11.93
N ASN A 178 -3.02 -12.60 -12.11
CA ASN A 178 -3.20 -14.01 -12.46
C ASN A 178 -4.03 -14.71 -11.37
N PRO A 179 -4.88 -15.68 -11.74
CA PRO A 179 -5.50 -16.55 -10.76
C PRO A 179 -4.37 -17.26 -10.02
N THR A 180 -4.22 -16.95 -8.74
CA THR A 180 -3.25 -17.62 -7.88
C THR A 180 -3.71 -19.07 -7.70
N THR A 181 -2.90 -20.06 -8.13
CA THR A 181 -3.14 -21.48 -7.82
C THR A 181 -2.82 -21.83 -6.36
N ASP A 182 -2.29 -20.89 -5.59
CA ASP A 182 -2.24 -20.93 -4.13
C ASP A 182 -2.45 -19.52 -3.60
N ILE A 183 -3.30 -19.38 -2.59
CA ILE A 183 -3.97 -18.17 -2.09
C ILE A 183 -5.34 -17.98 -2.76
N THR A 184 -6.27 -18.81 -2.28
CA THR A 184 -7.69 -18.45 -2.13
C THR A 184 -7.80 -16.98 -1.71
N ASP A 185 -8.75 -16.24 -2.30
CA ASP A 185 -9.43 -15.17 -1.55
C ASP A 185 -9.49 -15.58 -0.10
N SER A 186 -8.92 -14.77 0.81
CA SER A 186 -8.90 -14.98 2.27
C SER A 186 -9.91 -16.05 2.63
N GLU A 187 -9.46 -17.31 2.74
CA GLU A 187 -10.35 -18.46 2.88
C GLU A 187 -11.35 -18.03 3.93
N ILE A 188 -12.63 -17.83 3.54
CA ILE A 188 -13.62 -17.27 4.47
C ILE A 188 -13.49 -18.18 5.68
N PRO A 189 -13.00 -17.67 6.82
CA PRO A 189 -12.54 -18.55 7.87
C PRO A 189 -13.69 -19.48 8.22
N SER A 190 -13.47 -20.78 8.18
CA SER A 190 -14.56 -21.72 8.47
C SER A 190 -15.11 -21.53 9.90
N ASN A 191 -14.32 -20.89 10.76
CA ASN A 191 -14.63 -20.66 12.16
C ASN A 191 -14.43 -19.20 12.55
N PHE A 192 -15.29 -18.75 13.48
CA PHE A 192 -15.08 -17.50 14.21
C PHE A 192 -13.86 -17.62 15.13
N SER A 193 -12.93 -16.67 15.05
CA SER A 193 -11.71 -16.70 15.85
C SER A 193 -11.29 -15.31 16.29
N LEU A 194 -10.68 -15.21 17.47
CA LEU A 194 -10.03 -13.99 17.96
C LEU A 194 -8.57 -14.35 18.19
N ASN A 195 -7.65 -13.61 17.56
CA ASN A 195 -6.23 -13.92 17.57
C ASN A 195 -5.54 -13.25 18.75
N GLN A 196 -4.42 -13.82 19.18
CA GLN A 196 -3.57 -13.14 20.15
C GLN A 196 -3.03 -11.85 19.52
N ASN A 197 -3.20 -10.73 20.22
CA ASN A 197 -2.64 -9.46 19.82
C ASN A 197 -1.11 -9.55 19.63
N TYR A 198 -0.57 -8.83 18.64
CA TYR A 198 0.86 -8.77 18.39
C TYR A 198 1.33 -7.33 18.17
N PRO A 199 2.42 -6.90 18.83
CA PRO A 199 3.18 -7.64 19.85
C PRO A 199 2.36 -7.87 21.15
N ASN A 200 2.76 -8.85 21.97
CA ASN A 200 2.28 -9.07 23.34
C ASN A 200 3.40 -9.72 24.17
N PRO A 201 4.02 -9.02 25.14
CA PRO A 201 3.65 -7.69 25.65
C PRO A 201 3.83 -6.58 24.61
N PHE A 202 3.12 -5.46 24.76
CA PHE A 202 3.15 -4.34 23.81
C PHE A 202 3.43 -2.99 24.47
N ASN A 203 3.93 -2.02 23.69
CA ASN A 203 4.22 -0.64 24.13
C ASN A 203 4.12 0.38 22.97
N PRO A 204 3.27 1.41 23.05
CA PRO A 204 1.92 1.38 23.61
C PRO A 204 0.91 0.82 22.59
N THR A 205 1.34 0.42 21.39
CA THR A 205 0.49 -0.02 20.30
C THR A 205 0.58 -1.53 20.05
N THR A 206 -0.54 -2.14 19.66
CA THR A 206 -0.61 -3.54 19.25
C THR A 206 -1.66 -3.71 18.14
N VAL A 207 -1.65 -4.85 17.46
CA VAL A 207 -2.67 -5.22 16.45
C VAL A 207 -3.43 -6.43 16.94
N ILE A 208 -4.76 -6.37 16.87
CA ILE A 208 -5.67 -7.45 17.21
C ILE A 208 -6.29 -7.98 15.91
N GLY A 209 -6.02 -9.25 15.60
CA GLY A 209 -6.62 -9.94 14.47
C GLY A 209 -7.85 -10.76 14.89
N PHE A 210 -8.82 -10.90 14.00
CA PHE A 210 -9.96 -11.80 14.19
C PHE A 210 -10.54 -12.27 12.86
N ASP A 211 -11.23 -13.40 12.92
CA ASP A 211 -11.76 -14.13 11.77
C ASP A 211 -13.29 -14.20 11.86
N LEU A 212 -13.98 -13.86 10.78
CA LEU A 212 -15.43 -13.93 10.66
C LEU A 212 -15.85 -14.93 9.58
N PRO A 213 -16.59 -16.00 9.90
CA PRO A 213 -17.07 -16.97 8.92
C PRO A 213 -18.25 -16.47 8.08
N VAL A 214 -18.98 -15.48 8.59
CA VAL A 214 -20.16 -14.89 7.96
C VAL A 214 -20.19 -13.39 8.22
N ASP A 215 -20.85 -12.65 7.35
CA ASP A 215 -21.07 -11.22 7.55
C ASP A 215 -21.92 -10.96 8.80
N GLY A 216 -21.68 -9.83 9.47
CA GLY A 216 -22.52 -9.42 10.59
C GLY A 216 -22.01 -8.21 11.35
N ASN A 217 -22.79 -7.79 12.36
CA ASN A 217 -22.34 -6.78 13.31
C ASN A 217 -21.25 -7.37 14.22
N VAL A 218 -20.20 -6.59 14.42
CA VAL A 218 -19.02 -6.95 15.21
C VAL A 218 -18.77 -5.88 16.26
N SER A 219 -18.56 -6.33 17.49
CA SER A 219 -18.13 -5.51 18.63
C SER A 219 -16.79 -6.03 19.13
N LEU A 220 -15.76 -5.17 19.12
CA LEU A 220 -14.45 -5.44 19.71
C LEU A 220 -14.14 -4.37 20.74
N LYS A 221 -14.13 -4.76 22.02
CA LYS A 221 -13.94 -3.86 23.17
C LYS A 221 -12.79 -4.31 24.07
N VAL A 222 -12.16 -3.38 24.75
CA VAL A 222 -11.05 -3.58 25.69
C VAL A 222 -11.50 -3.28 27.10
N PHE A 223 -11.10 -4.10 28.06
CA PHE A 223 -11.47 -4.06 29.46
C PHE A 223 -10.25 -4.15 30.38
N ASN A 224 -10.30 -3.48 31.53
CA ASN A 224 -9.31 -3.63 32.59
C ASN A 224 -9.62 -4.84 33.50
N MET A 225 -8.80 -5.05 34.53
CA MET A 225 -8.98 -6.18 35.47
C MET A 225 -10.26 -6.08 36.33
N MET A 226 -10.85 -4.89 36.46
CA MET A 226 -12.11 -4.66 37.16
C MET A 226 -13.33 -4.90 36.25
N GLY A 227 -13.10 -5.19 34.96
CA GLY A 227 -14.15 -5.40 33.96
C GLY A 227 -14.72 -4.10 33.39
N GLU A 228 -14.08 -2.95 33.67
CA GLU A 228 -14.49 -1.66 33.10
C GLU A 228 -14.01 -1.57 31.66
N GLU A 229 -14.87 -1.06 30.77
CA GLU A 229 -14.52 -0.80 29.38
C GLU A 229 -13.56 0.39 29.30
N VAL A 230 -12.39 0.19 28.70
CA VAL A 230 -11.34 1.21 28.52
C VAL A 230 -11.07 1.53 27.05
N GLY A 231 -11.78 0.89 26.12
CA GLY A 231 -11.73 1.21 24.70
C GLY A 231 -12.70 0.40 23.85
N GLU A 232 -13.29 1.05 22.84
CA GLU A 232 -14.10 0.41 21.79
C GLU A 232 -13.34 0.52 20.46
N LEU A 233 -12.97 -0.63 19.88
CA LEU A 233 -12.13 -0.69 18.67
C LEU A 233 -12.96 -0.92 17.41
N VAL A 234 -14.07 -1.66 17.53
CA VAL A 234 -15.02 -1.93 16.45
C VAL A 234 -16.42 -1.99 17.06
N ASN A 235 -17.39 -1.37 16.39
CA ASN A 235 -18.81 -1.49 16.71
C ASN A 235 -19.66 -1.22 15.45
N GLU A 236 -19.54 -2.09 14.45
CA GLU A 236 -20.16 -1.90 13.14
C GLU A 236 -20.33 -3.21 12.37
N TYR A 237 -21.00 -3.14 11.22
CA TYR A 237 -21.13 -4.27 10.30
C TYR A 237 -19.82 -4.55 9.56
N ARG A 238 -19.41 -5.82 9.51
CA ARG A 238 -18.22 -6.29 8.79
C ARG A 238 -18.58 -7.51 7.95
N SER A 239 -18.02 -7.59 6.75
CA SER A 239 -18.13 -8.78 5.89
C SER A 239 -17.30 -9.95 6.44
N ALA A 240 -17.67 -11.17 6.05
CA ALA A 240 -16.91 -12.38 6.31
C ALA A 240 -15.46 -12.23 5.81
N GLY A 241 -14.52 -12.81 6.54
CA GLY A 241 -13.09 -12.72 6.24
C GLY A 241 -12.24 -12.50 7.47
N LYS A 242 -10.93 -12.33 7.23
CA LYS A 242 -9.95 -12.00 8.27
C LYS A 242 -9.81 -10.50 8.41
N HIS A 243 -9.83 -10.01 9.64
CA HIS A 243 -9.79 -8.59 9.99
C HIS A 243 -8.63 -8.32 10.96
N GLN A 244 -8.11 -7.10 10.92
CA GLN A 244 -7.10 -6.61 11.86
C GLN A 244 -7.42 -5.18 12.28
N VAL A 245 -7.25 -4.88 13.56
CA VAL A 245 -7.52 -3.57 14.14
C VAL A 245 -6.38 -3.17 15.06
N GLY A 246 -5.86 -1.96 14.89
CA GLY A 246 -4.85 -1.40 15.76
C GLY A 246 -5.45 -0.91 17.08
N PHE A 247 -4.71 -1.08 18.17
CA PHE A 247 -5.04 -0.52 19.48
C PHE A 247 -3.87 0.31 19.99
N ASP A 248 -4.14 1.58 20.33
CA ASP A 248 -3.20 2.50 20.97
C ASP A 248 -3.61 2.69 22.43
N ALA A 249 -2.76 2.22 23.35
CA ALA A 249 -2.97 2.27 24.78
C ALA A 249 -2.15 3.38 25.47
N SER A 250 -1.71 4.40 24.73
CA SER A 250 -0.95 5.53 25.27
C SER A 250 -1.68 6.23 26.41
N GLY A 251 -3.01 6.27 26.38
CA GLY A 251 -3.87 6.89 27.41
C GLY A 251 -4.12 6.07 28.68
N ILE A 252 -3.69 4.80 28.78
CA ILE A 252 -4.00 3.92 29.92
C ILE A 252 -2.73 3.36 30.61
N PRO A 253 -2.75 3.04 31.92
CA PRO A 253 -1.56 2.57 32.66
C PRO A 253 -1.04 1.19 32.20
N SER A 254 0.24 0.91 32.41
CA SER A 254 0.79 -0.46 32.25
C SER A 254 0.01 -1.48 33.07
N GLY A 255 -0.20 -2.67 32.53
CA GLY A 255 -0.98 -3.69 33.21
C GLY A 255 -1.58 -4.75 32.30
N VAL A 256 -2.36 -5.63 32.91
CA VAL A 256 -3.10 -6.68 32.22
C VAL A 256 -4.46 -6.15 31.78
N TYR A 257 -4.77 -6.37 30.51
CA TYR A 257 -6.05 -6.03 29.90
C TYR A 257 -6.66 -7.24 29.21
N PHE A 258 -7.97 -7.19 28.99
CA PHE A 258 -8.70 -8.18 28.22
C PHE A 258 -9.39 -7.51 27.06
N TYR A 259 -9.46 -8.16 25.91
CA TYR A 259 -10.26 -7.72 24.79
C TYR A 259 -11.26 -8.80 24.43
N ARG A 260 -12.46 -8.35 24.08
CA ARG A 260 -13.61 -9.20 23.78
C ARG A 260 -14.13 -8.89 22.40
N LEU A 261 -14.25 -9.93 21.59
CA LEU A 261 -14.91 -9.90 20.29
C LEU A 261 -16.27 -10.57 20.39
N GLU A 262 -17.31 -9.90 19.90
CA GLU A 262 -18.69 -10.39 19.82
C GLU A 262 -19.22 -10.23 18.40
N SER A 263 -19.81 -11.28 17.83
CA SER A 263 -20.52 -11.22 16.55
C SER A 263 -21.62 -12.30 16.50
N GLY A 264 -22.87 -11.88 16.34
CA GLY A 264 -24.03 -12.78 16.46
C GLY A 264 -24.05 -13.50 17.81
N SER A 265 -24.07 -14.84 17.78
CA SER A 265 -24.00 -15.70 18.97
C SER A 265 -22.57 -16.02 19.44
N HIS A 266 -21.54 -15.57 18.72
CA HIS A 266 -20.16 -15.89 19.04
C HIS A 266 -19.54 -14.82 19.95
N ARG A 267 -18.77 -15.27 20.94
CA ARG A 267 -18.03 -14.42 21.87
C ARG A 267 -16.68 -15.05 22.18
N SER A 268 -15.61 -14.28 22.06
CA SER A 268 -14.25 -14.71 22.41
C SER A 268 -13.54 -13.62 23.20
N ILE A 269 -12.69 -14.01 24.14
CA ILE A 269 -11.94 -13.11 25.02
C ILE A 269 -10.48 -13.54 25.04
N LYS A 270 -9.56 -12.58 24.96
CA LYS A 270 -8.13 -12.82 25.15
C LYS A 270 -7.50 -11.76 26.05
N LYS A 271 -6.36 -12.14 26.63
CA LYS A 271 -5.57 -11.31 27.54
C LYS A 271 -4.42 -10.66 26.78
N MET A 272 -4.08 -9.42 27.11
CA MET A 272 -2.88 -8.71 26.64
C MET A 272 -2.17 -8.02 27.81
N LEU A 273 -0.86 -7.81 27.65
CA LEU A 273 0.00 -7.17 28.64
C LEU A 273 0.62 -5.89 28.04
N LEU A 274 0.25 -4.74 28.59
CA LEU A 274 0.84 -3.45 28.27
C LEU A 274 2.02 -3.19 29.20
N ILE A 275 3.19 -2.89 28.62
CA ILE A 275 4.39 -2.51 29.36
C ILE A 275 4.87 -1.17 28.80
N LYS A 276 4.81 -0.11 29.59
CA LYS A 276 5.42 1.19 29.27
C LYS A 276 6.84 1.29 29.79
#